data_AF-A0A955IY59-F1
#
_entry.id   AF-A0A955IY59-F1
#
_cell.length_a   1.000
_cell.length_b   1.000
_cell.length_c   1.000
_cell.angle_alpha   90.00
_cell.angle_beta   90.00
_cell.angle_gamma   90.00
#
_symmetry.space_group_name_H-M   'P 1'
#
loop_
_entity.id
_entity.type
_entity.pdbx_description
1 polymer ?
#
loop_
_entity_poly.entity_id
_entity_poly.type
_entity_poly.pdbx_seq_one_letter_code
_entity_poly.pdbx_strand_id
1 'polypeptide(L)'
;MPRPVSLFTGQWADLPLRILAEKAAAWGYDGLELACWGDHFEIDRALGEDNYCQHQLDLLASNGLECHAISNHLVGQLVSDPIDDRHRAIVPERIWG
;
A
#
# COMPACT_ATOMS: atom_id res chain seq x y z
N MET A 1 -2.88 19.15 18.93
CA MET A 1 -1.89 18.15 18.51
C MET A 1 -1.31 18.57 17.17
N PRO A 2 -0.02 18.33 16.90
CA PRO A 2 0.53 18.49 15.55
C PRO A 2 -0.19 17.53 14.57
N ARG A 3 -0.16 17.86 13.27
CA ARG A 3 -0.77 17.00 12.24
C ARG A 3 0.10 15.75 12.05
N PRO A 4 -0.50 14.54 11.91
CA PRO A 4 0.25 13.33 11.62
C PRO A 4 1.03 13.44 10.31
N VAL A 5 2.25 12.90 10.29
CA VAL A 5 3.13 12.78 9.13
C VAL A 5 3.20 11.31 8.72
N SER A 6 2.63 10.97 7.57
CA SER A 6 2.63 9.61 7.04
C SER A 6 3.63 9.45 5.90
N LEU A 7 4.24 8.26 5.78
CA LEU A 7 5.09 7.89 4.67
C LEU A 7 4.27 7.16 3.60
N PHE A 8 4.34 7.63 2.35
CA PHE A 8 3.81 6.89 1.21
C PHE A 8 4.71 5.69 0.89
N THR A 9 4.08 4.51 0.76
CA THR A 9 4.79 3.23 0.68
C THR A 9 5.11 2.78 -0.75
N GLY A 10 4.71 3.53 -1.79
CA GLY A 10 4.85 3.09 -3.18
C GLY A 10 6.27 2.87 -3.67
N GLN A 11 7.23 3.69 -3.23
CA GLN A 11 8.66 3.55 -3.53
C GLN A 11 9.33 2.38 -2.78
N TRP A 12 8.61 1.73 -1.87
CA TRP A 12 9.12 0.71 -0.96
C TRP A 12 8.48 -0.66 -1.19
N ALA A 13 7.73 -0.84 -2.27
CA ALA A 13 6.96 -2.06 -2.54
C ALA A 13 7.82 -3.29 -2.86
N ASP A 14 9.14 -3.12 -2.95
CA ASP A 14 10.14 -4.20 -2.98
C ASP A 14 10.45 -4.75 -1.57
N LEU A 15 10.04 -4.06 -0.50
CA LEU A 15 10.16 -4.53 0.88
C LEU A 15 8.82 -5.07 1.38
N PRO A 16 8.81 -6.12 2.23
CA PRO A 16 7.59 -6.54 2.91
C PRO A 16 7.05 -5.43 3.82
N LEU A 17 5.72 -5.25 3.86
CA LEU A 17 5.06 -4.21 4.66
C LEU A 17 5.51 -4.23 6.13
N ARG A 18 5.65 -5.41 6.73
CA ARG A 18 6.10 -5.57 8.12
C ARG A 18 7.46 -4.92 8.36
N ILE A 19 8.40 -5.13 7.44
CA ILE A 19 9.76 -4.58 7.54
C ILE A 19 9.74 -3.06 7.34
N LEU A 20 8.91 -2.56 6.42
CA LEU A 20 8.74 -1.13 6.21
C LEU A 20 8.09 -0.44 7.41
N ALA A 21 7.10 -1.06 8.06
CA ALA A 21 6.44 -0.53 9.25
C ALA A 21 7.43 -0.36 10.41
N GLU A 22 8.24 -1.38 10.71
CA GLU A 22 9.30 -1.28 11.74
C GLU A 22 10.27 -0.13 11.45
N LYS A 23 10.67 0.03 10.18
CA LYS A 23 11.57 1.11 9.74
C LYS A 23 10.92 2.49 9.85
N ALA A 24 9.70 2.64 9.36
CA ALA A 24 8.98 3.91 9.36
C ALA A 24 8.73 4.42 10.78
N ALA A 25 8.38 3.52 11.70
CA ALA A 25 8.28 3.83 13.13
C ALA A 25 9.64 4.30 13.69
N ALA A 26 10.73 3.60 13.39
CA ALA A 26 12.07 4.00 13.81
C ALA A 26 12.54 5.34 13.20
N TRP A 27 12.01 5.73 12.05
CA TRP A 27 12.27 7.03 11.43
C TRP A 27 11.42 8.17 11.99
N GLY A 28 10.41 7.85 12.82
CA GLY A 28 9.53 8.83 13.46
C GLY A 28 8.33 9.27 12.62
N TYR A 29 7.90 8.45 11.66
CA TYR A 29 6.60 8.66 11.00
C TYR A 29 5.46 8.28 11.95
N ASP A 30 4.33 8.98 11.82
CA ASP A 30 3.12 8.71 12.60
C ASP A 30 2.23 7.66 11.92
N GLY A 31 2.46 7.38 10.64
CA GLY A 31 1.65 6.41 9.89
C GLY A 31 2.19 6.08 8.50
N LEU A 32 1.48 5.20 7.82
CA LEU A 32 1.74 4.82 6.43
C LEU A 32 0.53 5.10 5.54
N GLU A 33 0.80 5.62 4.35
CA GLU A 33 -0.14 5.62 3.24
C GLU A 33 0.15 4.37 2.37
N LEU A 34 -0.76 3.40 2.42
CA LEU A 34 -0.53 2.08 1.85
C LEU A 34 -0.75 2.07 0.34
N ALA A 35 0.27 1.67 -0.40
CA ALA A 35 0.20 1.44 -1.83
C ALA A 35 -0.54 0.13 -2.12
N CYS A 36 -1.39 0.12 -3.15
CA CYS A 36 -2.19 -1.04 -3.53
C CYS A 36 -1.43 -2.03 -4.45
N TRP A 37 -0.14 -2.23 -4.19
CA TRP A 37 0.74 -3.18 -4.89
C TRP A 37 1.83 -3.68 -3.93
N GLY A 38 2.59 -4.71 -4.35
CA GLY A 38 3.41 -5.49 -3.42
C GLY A 38 2.54 -6.24 -2.40
N ASP A 39 3.01 -6.39 -1.16
CA ASP A 39 2.22 -6.93 -0.04
C ASP A 39 1.66 -5.82 0.88
N HIS A 40 1.73 -4.55 0.45
CA HIS A 40 1.34 -3.40 1.26
C HIS A 40 -0.17 -3.29 1.42
N PHE A 41 -0.93 -3.39 0.33
CA PHE A 41 -2.39 -3.48 0.39
C PHE A 41 -2.99 -4.20 -0.83
N GLU A 42 -3.35 -5.46 -0.65
CA GLU A 42 -3.97 -6.30 -1.68
C GLU A 42 -5.49 -6.11 -1.70
N ILE A 43 -5.99 -5.35 -2.68
CA ILE A 43 -7.43 -5.02 -2.82
C ILE A 43 -8.30 -6.29 -2.92
N ASP A 44 -7.86 -7.29 -3.68
CA ASP A 44 -8.65 -8.51 -3.89
C ASP A 44 -8.86 -9.28 -2.57
N ARG A 45 -7.84 -9.30 -1.69
CA ARG A 45 -7.93 -9.88 -0.35
C ARG A 45 -8.78 -9.03 0.59
N ALA A 46 -8.66 -7.70 0.51
CA ALA A 46 -9.53 -6.79 1.27
C ALA A 46 -11.03 -7.00 0.98
N LEU A 47 -11.38 -7.44 -0.23
CA LEU A 47 -12.75 -7.76 -0.62
C LEU A 47 -13.15 -9.21 -0.36
N GLY A 48 -12.19 -10.14 -0.30
CA GLY A 48 -12.43 -11.59 -0.19
C GLY A 48 -12.19 -12.20 1.19
N GLU A 49 -11.49 -11.50 2.08
CA GLU A 49 -11.09 -11.98 3.41
C GLU A 49 -11.60 -11.01 4.49
N ASP A 50 -12.62 -11.42 5.25
CA ASP A 50 -13.32 -10.58 6.24
C ASP A 50 -12.38 -9.84 7.22
N ASN A 51 -11.26 -10.45 7.60
CA ASN A 51 -10.33 -9.91 8.60
C ASN A 51 -9.08 -9.25 8.00
N TYR A 52 -8.93 -9.20 6.67
CA TYR A 52 -7.70 -8.71 6.04
C TYR A 52 -7.40 -7.25 6.39
N CYS A 53 -8.40 -6.37 6.26
CA CYS A 53 -8.23 -4.95 6.59
C CYS A 53 -7.86 -4.75 8.07
N GLN A 54 -8.49 -5.50 8.98
CA GLN A 54 -8.17 -5.43 10.40
C GLN A 54 -6.74 -5.91 10.68
N HIS A 55 -6.29 -6.98 10.02
CA HIS A 55 -4.92 -7.47 10.15
C HIS A 55 -3.88 -6.42 9.73
N GLN A 56 -4.12 -5.68 8.64
CA GLN A 56 -3.22 -4.60 8.22
C GLN A 56 -3.20 -3.46 9.23
N LEU A 57 -4.36 -3.06 9.77
CA LEU A 57 -4.44 -2.04 10.82
C LEU A 57 -3.70 -2.49 12.10
N ASP A 58 -3.88 -3.74 12.51
CA ASP A 58 -3.22 -4.31 13.70
C ASP A 58 -1.69 -4.36 13.53
N LEU A 59 -1.21 -4.69 12.33
CA LEU A 59 0.21 -4.70 12.00
C LEU A 59 0.82 -3.30 12.14
N LEU A 60 0.15 -2.26 11.62
CA LEU A 60 0.61 -0.88 11.77
C LEU A 60 0.54 -0.41 13.22
N ALA A 61 -0.57 -0.70 13.90
CA ALA A 61 -0.78 -0.33 15.30
C ALA A 61 0.27 -0.97 16.23
N SER A 62 0.71 -2.20 15.96
CA SER A 62 1.79 -2.86 16.71
C SER A 62 3.13 -2.12 16.64
N ASN A 63 3.32 -1.25 15.65
CA ASN A 63 4.47 -0.38 15.47
C ASN A 63 4.20 1.08 15.89
N GLY A 64 3.02 1.37 16.45
CA GLY A 64 2.60 2.73 16.78
C GLY A 64 2.29 3.60 15.55
N LEU A 65 1.99 2.98 14.40
CA LEU A 65 1.67 3.64 13.15
C LEU A 65 0.16 3.62 12.87
N GLU A 66 -0.34 4.72 12.31
CA GLU A 66 -1.73 4.83 11.84
C GLU A 66 -1.81 4.69 10.30
N CYS A 67 -3.00 4.43 9.76
CA CYS A 67 -3.29 4.46 8.32
C CYS A 67 -4.52 5.31 8.06
N HIS A 68 -4.34 6.42 7.34
CA HIS A 68 -5.43 7.34 6.99
C HIS A 68 -5.80 7.32 5.51
N ALA A 69 -4.96 6.72 4.67
CA ALA A 69 -5.11 6.73 3.22
C ALA A 69 -4.47 5.49 2.59
N ILE A 70 -5.00 5.11 1.43
CA ILE A 70 -4.43 4.13 0.51
C ILE A 70 -4.29 4.77 -0.88
N SER A 71 -3.32 4.31 -1.67
CA SER A 71 -3.07 4.85 -3.01
C SER A 71 -2.99 3.73 -4.05
N ASN A 72 -3.68 3.90 -5.17
CA ASN A 72 -3.76 2.92 -6.24
C ASN A 72 -3.36 3.53 -7.60
N HIS A 73 -2.22 4.22 -7.64
CA HIS A 73 -1.76 4.95 -8.83
C HIS A 73 -1.59 4.06 -10.06
N LEU A 74 -1.02 2.86 -9.89
CA LEU A 74 -0.67 1.98 -11.01
C LEU A 74 -1.90 1.52 -11.79
N VAL A 75 -2.94 1.05 -11.10
CA VAL A 75 -4.20 0.64 -11.75
C VAL A 75 -5.03 1.85 -12.15
N GLY A 76 -5.02 2.93 -11.36
CA GLY A 76 -5.74 4.15 -11.69
C GLY A 76 -5.32 4.78 -13.01
N GLN A 77 -4.04 4.69 -13.38
CA GLN A 77 -3.51 5.16 -14.67
C GLN A 77 -4.25 4.54 -15.87
N LEU A 78 -4.62 3.25 -15.75
CA LEU A 78 -5.20 2.45 -16.84
C LEU A 78 -6.67 2.74 -17.10
N VAL A 79 -7.30 3.62 -16.31
CA VAL A 79 -8.69 4.01 -16.53
C VAL A 79 -8.83 4.81 -17.83
N SER A 80 -7.83 5.64 -18.15
CA SER A 80 -7.86 6.53 -19.32
C SER A 80 -6.71 6.32 -20.29
N ASP A 81 -5.62 5.65 -19.87
CA ASP A 81 -4.50 5.35 -20.76
C ASP A 81 -4.75 4.04 -21.55
N PRO A 82 -4.49 4.04 -22.87
CA PRO A 82 -4.40 2.80 -23.63
C PRO A 82 -3.30 1.90 -23.04
N ILE A 83 -3.66 0.65 -22.74
CA ILE A 83 -2.70 -0.34 -22.22
C ILE A 83 -1.70 -0.69 -23.33
N ASP A 84 -0.42 -0.54 -23.00
CA ASP A 84 0.74 -0.82 -23.87
C ASP A 84 1.95 -1.28 -23.04
N ASP A 85 3.05 -1.67 -23.69
CA ASP A 85 4.25 -2.30 -23.09
C ASP A 85 4.82 -1.59 -21.85
N ARG A 86 4.59 -0.28 -21.68
CA ARG A 86 5.02 0.49 -20.51
C ARG A 86 4.35 0.00 -19.22
N HIS A 87 3.17 -0.58 -19.35
CA HIS A 87 2.34 -1.00 -18.21
C HIS A 87 2.64 -2.43 -17.76
N ARG A 88 3.26 -3.26 -18.62
CA ARG A 88 3.49 -4.68 -18.36
C ARG A 88 4.24 -4.97 -17.05
N ALA A 89 5.14 -4.07 -16.65
CA ALA A 89 5.94 -4.22 -15.44
C ALA A 89 5.25 -3.71 -14.16
N ILE A 90 4.13 -2.98 -14.28
CA ILE A 90 3.51 -2.27 -13.15
C ILE A 90 2.05 -2.65 -12.90
N VAL A 91 1.42 -3.38 -13.82
CA VAL A 91 0.01 -3.76 -13.69
C VAL A 91 -0.12 -5.23 -13.30
N PRO A 92 -1.17 -5.60 -12.55
CA PRO A 92 -1.47 -7.00 -12.31
C PRO A 92 -1.80 -7.74 -13.60
N GLU A 93 -1.43 -9.03 -13.67
CA GLU A 93 -1.64 -9.89 -14.85
C GLU A 93 -3.10 -9.88 -15.33
N ARG A 94 -4.07 -9.91 -14.39
CA ARG A 94 -5.51 -9.89 -14.71
C ARG A 94 -5.99 -8.65 -15.48
N ILE A 95 -5.21 -7.56 -15.47
CA ILE A 95 -5.54 -6.30 -16.15
C ILE A 95 -4.75 -6.15 -17.45
N TRP A 96 -3.56 -6.75 -17.55
CA TRP A 96 -2.69 -6.66 -18.72
C TRP A 96 -3.32 -7.22 -20.01
N GLY A 97 -4.00 -8.37 -19.90
CA GLY A 97 -4.60 -9.08 -21.04
C GLY A 97 -4.02 -10.47 -21.25
#